data_AF-A0A383BRP5-F1
#
_entry.id   AF-A0A383BRP5-F1
#
_cell.length_a   1.000
_cell.length_b   1.000
_cell.length_c   1.000
_cell.angle_alpha   90.00
_cell.angle_beta   90.00
_cell.angle_gamma   90.00
#
_symmetry.space_group_name_H-M   'P 1'
#
loop_
_entity.id
_entity.type
_entity.pdbx_description
1 polymer ?
#
loop_
_entity_poly.entity_id
_entity_poly.type
_entity_poly.pdbx_seq_one_letter_code
_entity_poly.pdbx_strand_id
1 'polypeptide(L)'
;MEQFSEIKDDMRIDWDCPIEMDDGLVLRADIFYPINKGKFPVIITYGPYAKGLPFQQGYPSAWERMAEKHPDVTAGSSNKYQNWEVVDP
;
A
#
# COMPACT_ATOMS: atom_id res chain seq x y z
N MET A 1 16.54 -0.02 3.16
CA MET A 1 15.54 0.38 4.16
C MET A 1 15.52 -0.69 5.23
N GLU A 2 15.51 -0.29 6.50
CA GLU A 2 15.41 -1.24 7.60
C GLU A 2 13.96 -1.71 7.72
N GLN A 3 13.77 -3.01 7.96
CA GLN A 3 12.45 -3.56 8.23
C GLN A 3 12.01 -3.15 9.63
N PHE A 4 10.77 -2.68 9.78
CA PHE A 4 10.17 -2.43 11.08
C PHE A 4 8.66 -2.67 11.05
N SER A 5 8.07 -2.82 12.23
CA SER A 5 6.63 -3.04 12.38
C SER A 5 6.03 -1.97 13.28
N GLU A 6 4.81 -1.53 12.97
CA GLU A 6 4.02 -0.65 13.82
C GLU A 6 2.54 -1.05 13.87
N ILE A 7 1.81 -0.47 14.83
CA ILE A 7 0.34 -0.49 14.83
C ILE A 7 -0.12 0.93 14.52
N LYS A 8 -0.89 1.09 13.44
CA LYS A 8 -1.35 2.39 12.95
C LYS A 8 -2.66 2.20 12.19
N ASP A 9 -3.59 3.15 12.34
CA ASP A 9 -4.92 3.12 11.70
C ASP A 9 -5.65 1.78 11.88
N ASP A 10 -5.63 1.22 13.10
CA ASP A 10 -6.21 -0.08 13.48
C ASP A 10 -5.69 -1.30 12.69
N MET A 11 -4.54 -1.14 12.04
CA MET A 11 -3.81 -2.19 11.34
C MET A 11 -2.46 -2.43 11.99
N ARG A 12 -1.95 -3.65 11.80
CA ARG A 12 -0.53 -3.92 11.96
C ARG A 12 0.13 -3.78 10.60
N ILE A 13 1.24 -3.05 10.56
CA ILE A 13 1.96 -2.77 9.32
C ILE A 13 3.40 -3.24 9.51
N ASP A 14 3.83 -4.17 8.66
CA ASP A 14 5.22 -4.56 8.55
C ASP A 14 5.83 -3.90 7.30
N TRP A 15 6.73 -2.95 7.52
CA TRP A 15 7.36 -2.16 6.47
C TRP A 15 8.64 -2.83 5.95
N ASP A 16 8.87 -2.74 4.65
CA ASP A 16 10.11 -3.21 3.98
C ASP A 16 10.45 -4.69 4.20
N CYS A 17 9.43 -5.54 4.33
CA CYS A 17 9.59 -6.99 4.43
C CYS A 17 10.33 -7.54 3.21
N PRO A 18 11.43 -8.27 3.40
CA PRO A 18 12.17 -8.88 2.30
C PRO A 18 11.39 -10.05 1.69
N ILE A 19 11.35 -10.11 0.36
CA ILE A 19 10.88 -11.25 -0.42
C ILE A 19 12.02 -11.66 -1.34
N GLU A 20 12.69 -12.76 -1.01
CA GLU A 20 13.76 -13.33 -1.83
C GLU A 20 13.17 -14.08 -3.03
N MET A 21 13.64 -13.72 -4.21
CA MET A 21 13.29 -14.33 -5.48
C MET A 21 14.21 -15.52 -5.79
N ASP A 22 13.85 -16.33 -6.78
CA ASP A 22 14.62 -17.52 -7.17
C ASP A 22 16.00 -17.22 -7.78
N ASP A 23 16.21 -15.99 -8.26
CA ASP A 23 17.48 -15.46 -8.76
C ASP A 23 18.36 -14.81 -7.67
N GLY A 24 17.89 -14.78 -6.42
CA GLY A 24 18.56 -14.14 -5.29
C GLY A 24 18.32 -12.63 -5.17
N LEU A 25 17.52 -12.02 -6.05
CA LEU A 25 17.05 -10.64 -5.87
C LEU A 25 16.11 -10.57 -4.66
N VAL A 26 16.22 -9.50 -3.86
CA VAL A 26 15.32 -9.26 -2.73
C VAL A 26 14.38 -8.10 -3.04
N LEU A 27 13.12 -8.41 -3.28
CA LEU A 27 12.04 -7.42 -3.33
C LEU A 27 11.67 -6.96 -1.92
N ARG A 28 10.97 -5.82 -1.83
CA ARG A 28 10.52 -5.24 -0.56
C ARG A 28 9.03 -4.97 -0.63
N ALA A 29 8.29 -5.47 0.36
CA ALA A 29 6.85 -5.29 0.48
C ALA A 29 6.48 -4.65 1.81
N ASP A 30 5.42 -3.85 1.80
CA ASP A 30 4.76 -3.38 3.00
C ASP A 30 3.50 -4.25 3.20
N ILE A 31 3.34 -4.83 4.38
CA ILE A 31 2.27 -5.79 4.68
C ILE A 31 1.30 -5.16 5.67
N PHE A 32 0.08 -4.91 5.22
CA PHE A 32 -1.02 -4.37 6.02
C PHE A 32 -1.95 -5.51 6.42
N TYR A 33 -2.15 -5.72 7.72
CA TYR A 33 -2.98 -6.83 8.20
C TYR A 33 -3.70 -6.51 9.50
N PRO A 34 -4.82 -7.22 9.79
CA PRO A 34 -5.57 -7.02 11.02
C PRO A 34 -4.71 -7.24 12.28
N ILE A 35 -4.99 -6.49 13.35
CA ILE A 35 -4.28 -6.62 14.64
C ILE A 35 -4.49 -8.01 15.27
N ASN A 36 -5.63 -8.65 15.01
CA ASN A 36 -5.94 -9.97 15.54
C ASN A 36 -5.18 -11.08 14.81
N LYS A 37 -4.79 -12.11 15.58
CA LYS A 37 -4.12 -13.30 15.02
C LYS A 37 -5.12 -14.16 14.25
N GLY A 38 -4.71 -14.66 13.09
CA GLY A 38 -5.54 -15.52 12.25
C GLY A 38 -4.92 -15.79 10.89
N LYS A 39 -5.65 -16.50 10.03
CA LYS A 39 -5.36 -16.62 8.61
C LYS A 39 -6.41 -15.80 7.86
N PHE A 40 -5.95 -14.94 6.96
CA PHE A 40 -6.81 -14.05 6.19
C PHE A 40 -6.53 -14.22 4.70
N PRO A 41 -7.52 -14.01 3.83
CA PRO A 41 -7.25 -13.86 2.40
C PRO A 41 -6.31 -12.67 2.18
N VAL A 42 -5.45 -12.78 1.17
CA VAL A 42 -4.46 -11.76 0.84
C VAL A 42 -4.80 -11.14 -0.51
N ILE A 43 -4.80 -9.82 -0.56
CA ILE A 43 -4.74 -9.05 -1.81
C ILE A 43 -3.28 -8.68 -2.01
N ILE A 44 -2.72 -9.01 -3.17
CA ILE A 44 -1.35 -8.66 -3.54
C ILE A 44 -1.42 -7.67 -4.70
N THR A 45 -0.77 -6.52 -4.52
CA THR A 45 -0.54 -5.55 -5.59
C THR A 45 0.95 -5.31 -5.77
N TYR A 46 1.38 -5.14 -7.01
CA TYR A 46 2.76 -4.84 -7.36
C TYR A 46 2.75 -3.70 -8.38
N GLY A 47 3.48 -2.64 -8.06
CA GLY A 47 3.59 -1.46 -8.92
C GLY A 47 5.01 -0.92 -8.90
N PRO A 48 5.49 -0.36 -10.02
CA PRO A 48 6.81 0.27 -10.10
C PRO A 48 6.85 1.67 -9.46
N TYR A 49 5.70 2.21 -9.05
CA TYR A 49 5.54 3.59 -8.62
C TYR A 49 5.62 3.74 -7.10
N ALA A 50 6.86 3.88 -6.61
CA ALA A 50 7.23 4.34 -5.27
C ALA A 50 6.29 3.89 -4.13
N LYS A 51 6.51 2.67 -3.60
CA LYS A 51 5.88 2.26 -2.33
C LYS A 51 6.13 3.31 -1.25
N GLY A 52 5.14 3.54 -0.39
CA GLY A 52 5.24 4.54 0.69
C GLY A 52 5.13 6.00 0.24
N LEU A 53 4.84 6.28 -1.04
CA LEU A 53 4.48 7.61 -1.53
C LEU A 53 2.97 7.68 -1.80
N PRO A 54 2.15 8.25 -0.89
CA PRO A 54 0.72 8.39 -1.11
C PRO A 54 0.42 9.09 -2.44
N PHE A 55 -0.57 8.58 -3.17
CA PHE A 55 -0.89 9.04 -4.53
C PHE A 55 -1.18 10.55 -4.54
N GLN A 56 -1.92 11.06 -3.56
CA GLN A 56 -2.25 12.49 -3.44
C GLN A 56 -1.01 13.38 -3.31
N GLN A 57 0.08 12.84 -2.75
CA GLN A 57 1.33 13.57 -2.54
C GLN A 57 2.26 13.43 -3.74
N GLY A 58 2.39 12.22 -4.29
CA GLY A 58 3.29 11.95 -5.40
C GLY A 58 2.82 12.53 -6.74
N TYR A 59 1.51 12.53 -6.97
CA TYR A 59 0.91 12.89 -8.27
C TYR A 59 -0.38 13.71 -8.10
N PRO A 60 -0.34 14.88 -7.44
CA PRO A 60 -1.52 15.63 -7.02
C PRO A 60 -2.48 15.99 -8.16
N SER A 61 -1.96 16.45 -9.31
CA SER A 61 -2.81 16.85 -10.44
C SER A 61 -3.60 15.68 -11.04
N ALA A 62 -2.99 14.49 -11.06
CA ALA A 62 -3.63 13.30 -11.58
C ALA A 62 -4.55 12.67 -10.53
N TRP A 63 -4.21 12.75 -9.24
CA TRP A 63 -5.13 12.44 -8.14
C TRP A 63 -6.39 13.30 -8.20
N GLU A 64 -6.25 14.63 -8.23
CA GLU A 64 -7.37 15.57 -8.24
C GLU A 64 -8.31 15.31 -9.42
N ARG A 65 -7.74 15.13 -10.61
CA ARG A 65 -8.52 14.83 -11.82
C ARG A 65 -9.23 13.47 -11.73
N MET A 66 -8.60 12.48 -11.13
CA MET A 66 -9.20 11.16 -10.92
C MET A 66 -10.35 11.26 -9.91
N ALA A 67 -10.11 11.86 -8.74
CA ALA A 67 -11.12 12.01 -7.69
C ALA A 67 -12.33 12.85 -8.14
N GLU A 68 -12.12 13.88 -8.95
CA GLU A 68 -13.20 14.69 -9.52
C GLU A 68 -14.05 13.91 -10.53
N LYS A 69 -13.41 13.13 -11.43
CA LYS A 69 -14.10 12.45 -12.53
C LYS A 69 -14.64 11.07 -12.17
N HIS A 70 -14.05 10.44 -11.16
CA HIS A 70 -14.34 9.10 -10.69
C HIS A 70 -14.43 9.09 -9.15
N PRO A 71 -15.46 9.75 -8.58
CA PRO A 71 -15.61 9.87 -7.13
C PRO A 71 -15.76 8.50 -6.44
N ASP A 72 -16.22 7.49 -7.17
CA ASP A 72 -16.31 6.10 -6.75
C ASP A 72 -14.96 5.49 -6.33
N VAL A 73 -13.85 5.92 -6.94
CA VAL A 73 -12.50 5.43 -6.58
C VAL A 73 -12.12 5.79 -5.15
N THR A 74 -12.50 6.99 -4.72
CA THR A 74 -12.18 7.48 -3.36
C THR A 74 -13.21 7.08 -2.32
N ALA A 75 -14.38 6.62 -2.76
CA ALA A 75 -15.50 6.31 -1.89
C ALA A 75 -15.24 5.04 -1.06
N GLY A 76 -15.57 5.10 0.23
CA GLY A 76 -15.47 3.93 1.13
C GLY A 76 -14.04 3.54 1.52
N SER A 77 -13.04 4.34 1.17
CA SER A 77 -11.63 4.12 1.49
C SER A 77 -11.01 5.36 2.14
N SER A 78 -9.95 5.16 2.92
CA SER A 78 -9.18 6.27 3.49
C SER A 78 -8.28 6.93 2.44
N ASN A 79 -7.85 6.15 1.45
CA ASN A 79 -6.85 6.46 0.43
C ASN A 79 -5.50 6.92 1.00
N LYS A 80 -5.23 6.66 2.30
CA LYS A 80 -4.01 7.14 2.99
C LYS A 80 -2.74 6.44 2.53
N TYR A 81 -2.85 5.18 2.15
CA TYR A 81 -1.74 4.29 1.79
C TYR A 81 -1.75 3.94 0.30
N GLN A 82 -2.78 4.36 -0.43
CA GLN A 82 -2.88 4.20 -1.87
C GLN A 82 -1.68 4.82 -2.61
N ASN A 83 -0.97 4.02 -3.40
CA ASN A 83 0.01 4.50 -4.38
C ASN A 83 -0.61 4.58 -5.79
N TRP A 84 0.13 5.16 -6.74
CA TRP A 84 -0.30 5.21 -8.14
C TRP A 84 -0.59 3.81 -8.69
N GLU A 85 -1.75 3.62 -9.33
CA GLU A 85 -2.22 2.36 -9.94
C GLU A 85 -2.47 1.17 -9.00
N VAL A 86 -2.42 1.36 -7.67
CA VAL A 86 -2.71 0.30 -6.69
C VAL A 86 -3.83 0.70 -5.73
N VAL A 87 -4.27 -0.26 -4.92
CA VAL A 87 -5.39 -0.09 -3.98
C VAL A 87 -4.93 0.50 -2.65
N ASP A 88 -5.85 1.12 -1.91
CA ASP A 88 -5.66 1.41 -0.49
C ASP A 88 -5.92 0.12 0.33
N PRO A 89 -4.99 -0.33 1.19
CA PRO A 89 -5.18 -1.45 2.11
C PRO A 89 -6.22 -1.19 3.22
#